data_AF-A0A2Z4V2D1-F1
#
_entry.id   AF-A0A2Z4V2D1-F1
#
_cell.length_a   1.000
_cell.length_b   1.000
_cell.length_c   1.000
_cell.angle_alpha   90.00
_cell.angle_beta   90.00
_cell.angle_gamma   90.00
#
_symmetry.space_group_name_H-M   'P 1'
#
loop_
_entity.id
_entity.type
_entity.pdbx_description
1 polymer ?
#
loop_
_entity_poly.entity_id
_entity_poly.type
_entity_poly.pdbx_seq_one_letter_code
_entity_poly.pdbx_strand_id
1 'polypeptide(L)'
;MDQALCMLSTPRGGSQEPPAAPSLAYEVQVSVTLHKLTDPAPEFGADPGGIGWIGTVRSDPRSVPGLGERALITEAEYGKWWRLTVLDGGAVFTMDVSVWTDTGDDGRVVEGEGPLPEPPKPDTDALQAAMIDDMHTLMKVLRG
;
A
#
# COMPACT_ATOMS: atom_id res chain seq x y z
N MET A 1 14.10 2.40 -24.45
CA MET A 1 13.31 2.20 -23.22
C MET A 1 11.86 2.16 -23.60
N ASP A 2 11.16 1.07 -23.30
CA ASP A 2 9.72 0.93 -23.57
C ASP A 2 8.85 1.51 -22.44
N GLN A 3 9.44 1.68 -21.25
CA GLN A 3 8.74 2.08 -20.04
C GLN A 3 9.40 3.30 -19.37
N ALA A 4 8.58 4.08 -18.67
CA ALA A 4 9.03 5.10 -17.73
C ALA A 4 8.38 4.84 -16.36
N LEU A 5 9.19 4.83 -15.29
CA LEU A 5 8.74 4.59 -13.92
C LEU A 5 8.93 5.87 -13.09
N CYS A 6 7.85 6.32 -12.46
CA CYS A 6 7.89 7.32 -11.40
C CYS A 6 7.49 6.67 -10.08
N MET A 7 8.19 7.01 -8.99
CA MET A 7 7.91 6.48 -7.66
C MET A 7 7.97 7.60 -6.62
N LEU A 8 6.99 7.60 -5.72
CA LEU A 8 6.89 8.49 -4.57
C LEU A 8 6.66 7.64 -3.33
N SER A 9 7.39 7.90 -2.26
CA SER A 9 7.18 7.24 -0.97
C SER A 9 7.01 8.29 0.12
N THR A 10 6.10 8.02 1.04
CA THR A 10 5.99 8.78 2.28
C THR A 10 6.82 8.09 3.36
N PRO A 11 7.57 8.83 4.20
CA PRO A 11 8.15 8.23 5.40
C PRO A 11 7.03 7.65 6.27
N ARG A 12 7.37 6.67 7.12
CA ARG A 12 6.44 6.13 8.12
C ARG A 12 5.87 7.28 8.94
N GLY A 13 4.55 7.41 8.92
CA GLY A 13 3.84 8.39 9.74
C GLY A 13 3.88 7.96 11.20
N GLY A 14 4.77 8.57 11.99
CA GLY A 14 4.85 8.44 13.45
C GLY A 14 5.16 9.81 14.05
N SER A 15 4.68 10.08 15.26
CA SER A 15 5.06 11.30 15.99
C SER A 15 6.57 11.29 16.28
N GLN A 16 7.23 12.45 16.20
CA GLN A 16 8.65 12.58 16.53
C GLN A 16 8.93 12.41 18.04
N GLU A 17 7.87 12.50 18.84
CA GLU A 17 7.85 12.21 20.27
C GLU A 17 7.32 10.78 20.46
N PRO A 18 8.02 9.93 21.25
CA PRO A 18 7.59 8.55 21.46
C PRO A 18 6.15 8.54 21.99
N PRO A 19 5.26 7.76 21.39
CA PRO A 19 3.86 7.83 21.74
C PRO A 19 3.66 7.29 23.16
N ALA A 20 2.83 7.95 23.95
CA ALA A 20 2.50 7.52 25.32
C ALA A 20 1.74 6.17 25.36
N ALA A 21 1.31 5.66 24.20
CA ALA A 21 0.68 4.36 24.01
C ALA A 21 0.97 3.83 22.59
N PRO A 22 0.91 2.51 22.34
CA PRO A 22 1.08 1.94 21.01
C PRO A 22 0.13 2.56 19.98
N SER A 23 0.66 2.90 18.81
CA SER A 23 -0.07 3.53 17.72
C SER A 23 0.21 2.86 16.38
N LEU A 24 -0.59 3.17 15.36
CA LEU A 24 -0.37 2.70 14.00
C LEU A 24 0.41 3.73 13.19
N ALA A 25 1.44 3.27 12.50
CA ALA A 25 2.18 4.03 11.52
C ALA A 25 1.95 3.44 10.13
N TYR A 26 1.79 4.33 9.15
CA TYR A 26 1.54 3.98 7.76
C TYR A 26 2.70 4.44 6.89
N GLU A 27 3.10 3.60 5.94
CA GLU A 27 4.04 3.95 4.89
C GLU A 27 3.39 3.62 3.54
N VAL A 28 3.32 4.64 2.68
CA VAL A 28 2.66 4.57 1.38
C VAL A 28 3.70 4.76 0.29
N GLN A 29 3.69 3.86 -0.69
CA GLN A 29 4.47 4.00 -1.91
C GLN A 29 3.55 3.98 -3.11
N VAL A 30 3.67 5.00 -3.95
CA VAL A 30 2.93 5.11 -5.21
C VAL A 30 3.91 5.02 -6.36
N SER A 31 3.60 4.21 -7.36
CA SER A 31 4.34 4.18 -8.61
C SER A 31 3.42 4.23 -9.83
N VAL A 32 3.95 4.80 -10.91
CA VAL A 32 3.29 4.84 -12.22
C VAL A 32 4.28 4.35 -13.26
N THR A 33 3.90 3.29 -13.97
CA THR A 33 4.63 2.76 -15.11
C THR A 33 3.88 3.10 -16.38
N LEU A 34 4.47 3.93 -17.23
CA LEU A 34 3.92 4.24 -18.56
C LEU A 34 4.61 3.39 -19.62
N HIS A 35 3.85 2.54 -20.29
CA HIS A 35 4.30 1.73 -21.43
C HIS A 35 4.05 2.49 -22.74
N LYS A 36 5.08 2.59 -23.59
CA LYS A 36 5.05 3.41 -24.81
C LYS A 36 4.78 2.61 -26.08
N LEU A 37 5.24 1.35 -26.14
CA LEU A 37 5.09 0.48 -27.31
C LEU A 37 4.31 -0.81 -26.96
N THR A 38 4.58 -1.38 -25.79
CA THR A 38 3.94 -2.63 -25.36
C THR A 38 2.63 -2.35 -24.62
N ASP A 39 1.56 -3.06 -24.97
CA ASP A 39 0.33 -3.05 -24.19
C ASP A 39 0.54 -3.82 -22.87
N PRO A 40 0.36 -3.19 -21.69
CA PRO A 40 0.50 -3.87 -20.41
C PRO A 40 -0.69 -4.79 -20.04
N ALA A 41 -1.82 -4.72 -20.74
CA ALA A 41 -3.02 -5.48 -20.40
C ALA A 41 -2.85 -7.01 -20.32
N PRO A 42 -2.07 -7.68 -21.19
CA PRO A 42 -1.85 -9.13 -21.12
C PRO A 42 -1.07 -9.58 -19.87
N GLU A 43 -0.20 -8.70 -19.34
CA GLU A 43 0.63 -8.97 -18.17
C GLU A 43 -0.01 -8.44 -16.87
N PHE A 44 -1.06 -7.62 -16.99
CA PHE A 44 -1.72 -7.02 -15.83
C PHE A 44 -2.36 -8.06 -14.92
N GLY A 45 -1.83 -8.14 -13.69
CA GLY A 45 -2.24 -9.13 -12.69
C GLY A 45 -1.66 -10.53 -12.90
N ALA A 46 -0.81 -10.74 -13.91
CA ALA A 46 -0.08 -11.99 -14.12
C ALA A 46 1.03 -12.19 -13.07
N ASP A 47 1.57 -11.07 -12.56
CA ASP A 47 2.38 -11.04 -11.37
C ASP A 47 1.77 -10.08 -10.34
N PRO A 48 0.72 -10.49 -9.62
CA PRO A 48 0.28 -9.73 -8.44
C PRO A 48 1.46 -9.60 -7.45
N GLY A 49 2.43 -10.51 -7.59
CA GLY A 49 3.63 -10.74 -6.82
C GLY A 49 4.91 -10.06 -7.30
N GLY A 50 4.86 -8.89 -7.97
CA GLY A 50 6.02 -7.96 -7.91
C GLY A 50 6.45 -7.66 -6.44
N ILE A 51 5.61 -8.10 -5.49
CA ILE A 51 5.76 -8.51 -4.09
C ILE A 51 6.79 -9.65 -3.87
N GLY A 52 7.66 -10.04 -4.83
CA GLY A 52 8.71 -11.04 -4.57
C GLY A 52 9.63 -10.67 -3.40
N TRP A 53 9.64 -9.38 -3.04
CA TRP A 53 10.29 -8.80 -1.86
C TRP A 53 9.39 -8.66 -0.61
N ILE A 54 8.06 -8.66 -0.75
CA ILE A 54 7.09 -8.21 0.28
C ILE A 54 6.26 -9.40 0.82
N GLY A 55 6.93 -10.53 1.07
CA GLY A 55 6.35 -11.65 1.79
C GLY A 55 5.32 -12.49 1.04
N THR A 56 4.66 -13.40 1.77
CA THR A 56 3.70 -14.37 1.21
C THR A 56 2.36 -13.70 0.92
N VAL A 57 2.02 -13.55 -0.36
CA VAL A 57 0.67 -13.18 -0.80
C VAL A 57 -0.31 -14.24 -0.28
N ARG A 58 -1.27 -13.82 0.55
CA ARG A 58 -2.18 -14.74 1.25
C ARG A 58 -3.58 -14.78 0.63
N SER A 59 -3.95 -13.75 -0.13
CA SER A 59 -5.29 -13.60 -0.71
C SER A 59 -5.22 -13.49 -2.23
N ASP A 60 -6.21 -14.10 -2.90
CA ASP A 60 -6.44 -13.85 -4.31
C ASP A 60 -6.77 -12.37 -4.52
N PRO A 61 -6.18 -11.69 -5.52
CA PRO A 61 -6.50 -10.30 -5.83
C PRO A 61 -8.00 -10.11 -6.06
N ARG A 62 -8.58 -9.10 -5.42
CA ARG A 62 -10.01 -8.74 -5.59
C ARG A 62 -10.15 -7.62 -6.61
N SER A 63 -11.13 -7.74 -7.51
CA SER A 63 -11.42 -6.68 -8.48
C SER A 63 -12.05 -5.45 -7.82
N VAL A 64 -11.60 -4.26 -8.23
CA VAL A 64 -12.17 -2.97 -7.84
C VAL A 64 -12.87 -2.34 -9.06
N PRO A 65 -14.19 -2.46 -9.18
CA PRO A 65 -14.91 -1.92 -10.33
C PRO A 65 -14.92 -0.38 -10.32
N GLY A 66 -14.94 0.22 -11.51
CA GLY A 66 -15.06 1.67 -11.67
C GLY A 66 -13.74 2.46 -11.59
N LEU A 67 -12.61 1.78 -11.37
CA LEU A 67 -11.28 2.39 -11.29
C LEU A 67 -10.42 1.90 -12.47
N GLY A 68 -10.12 2.81 -13.41
CA GLY A 68 -9.41 2.47 -14.65
C GLY A 68 -10.17 1.49 -15.55
N GLU A 69 -9.45 0.82 -16.43
CA GLU A 69 -9.97 -0.28 -17.27
C GLU A 69 -10.06 -1.58 -16.46
N ARG A 70 -9.06 -1.84 -15.63
CA ARG A 70 -9.01 -2.96 -14.69
C ARG A 70 -8.28 -2.54 -13.43
N ALA A 71 -8.83 -2.88 -12.25
CA ALA A 71 -8.16 -2.64 -10.98
C ALA A 71 -8.27 -3.85 -10.05
N LEU A 72 -7.21 -4.09 -9.30
CA LEU A 72 -7.07 -5.19 -8.36
C LEU A 72 -6.55 -4.68 -7.02
N ILE A 73 -7.11 -5.18 -5.92
CA ILE A 73 -6.59 -4.98 -4.58
C ILE A 73 -6.19 -6.31 -3.95
N THR A 74 -4.98 -6.36 -3.39
CA THR A 74 -4.38 -7.55 -2.80
C THR A 74 -3.96 -7.27 -1.37
N GLU A 75 -4.22 -8.20 -0.46
CA GLU A 75 -3.73 -8.16 0.92
C GLU A 75 -2.62 -9.20 1.13
N ALA A 76 -1.58 -8.80 1.83
CA ALA A 76 -0.47 -9.65 2.25
C ALA A 76 -0.12 -9.45 3.73
N GLU A 77 0.75 -10.32 4.25
CA GLU A 77 1.32 -10.24 5.61
C GLU A 77 0.31 -10.08 6.76
N TYR A 78 -0.84 -10.77 6.70
CA TYR A 78 -1.86 -10.77 7.77
C TYR A 78 -2.44 -9.37 8.06
N GLY A 79 -2.83 -8.63 7.02
CA GLY A 79 -3.41 -7.29 7.18
C GLY A 79 -2.38 -6.24 7.59
N LYS A 80 -1.14 -6.40 7.13
CA LYS A 80 -0.06 -5.41 7.32
C LYS A 80 0.39 -4.78 6.01
N TRP A 81 0.00 -5.36 4.88
CA TRP A 81 0.34 -4.85 3.57
C TRP A 81 -0.85 -4.93 2.61
N TRP A 82 -1.09 -3.84 1.88
CA TRP A 82 -2.08 -3.77 0.81
C TRP A 82 -1.46 -3.22 -0.45
N ARG A 83 -1.89 -3.76 -1.59
CA ARG A 83 -1.53 -3.26 -2.91
C ARG A 83 -2.79 -3.01 -3.73
N LEU A 84 -2.92 -1.81 -4.26
CA LEU A 84 -3.90 -1.46 -5.29
C LEU A 84 -3.16 -1.24 -6.61
N THR A 85 -3.48 -2.04 -7.62
CA THR A 85 -2.99 -1.88 -8.99
C THR A 85 -4.12 -1.51 -9.93
N VAL A 86 -3.87 -0.55 -10.82
CA VAL A 86 -4.85 -0.08 -11.81
C VAL A 86 -4.21 -0.01 -13.19
N LEU A 87 -4.83 -0.67 -14.16
CA LEU A 87 -4.57 -0.53 -15.58
C LEU A 87 -5.46 0.54 -16.17
N ASP A 88 -4.86 1.46 -16.91
CA ASP A 88 -5.59 2.51 -17.62
C ASP A 88 -4.85 2.88 -18.91
N GLY A 89 -5.33 2.35 -20.05
CA GLY A 89 -4.63 2.41 -21.32
C GLY A 89 -3.21 1.84 -21.22
N GLY A 90 -2.21 2.62 -21.63
CA GLY A 90 -0.80 2.23 -21.55
C GLY A 90 -0.14 2.42 -20.18
N ALA A 91 -0.90 2.82 -19.14
CA ALA A 91 -0.35 3.09 -17.82
C ALA A 91 -0.78 2.03 -16.78
N VAL A 92 0.15 1.69 -15.89
CA VAL A 92 -0.11 0.89 -14.70
C VAL A 92 0.22 1.72 -13.46
N PHE A 93 -0.80 2.00 -12.65
CA PHE A 93 -0.66 2.67 -11.36
C PHE A 93 -0.59 1.62 -10.27
N THR A 94 0.32 1.79 -9.32
CA THR A 94 0.46 0.90 -8.15
C THR A 94 0.52 1.75 -6.89
N MET A 95 -0.26 1.39 -5.88
CA MET A 95 -0.17 1.94 -4.53
C MET A 95 0.02 0.80 -3.55
N ASP A 96 1.14 0.83 -2.85
CA ASP A 96 1.46 -0.05 -1.74
C ASP A 96 1.28 0.69 -0.43
N VAL A 97 0.59 0.07 0.53
CA VAL A 97 0.45 0.59 1.89
C VAL A 97 0.91 -0.47 2.87
N SER A 98 1.84 -0.10 3.73
CA SER A 98 2.30 -0.93 4.84
C SER A 98 1.90 -0.33 6.17
N VAL A 99 1.50 -1.19 7.10
CA VAL A 99 1.05 -0.82 8.44
C VAL A 99 1.99 -1.41 9.47
N TRP A 100 2.50 -0.52 10.30
CA TRP A 100 3.41 -0.81 11.40
C TRP A 100 2.76 -0.43 12.71
N THR A 101 3.10 -1.15 13.76
CA THR A 101 2.82 -0.72 15.11
C THR A 101 4.03 0.03 15.62
N ASP A 102 3.84 1.29 16.01
CA ASP A 102 4.81 2.05 16.78
C ASP A 102 4.46 1.90 18.26
N THR A 103 5.25 1.11 18.98
CA THR A 103 5.07 0.87 20.42
C THR A 103 5.72 1.94 21.29
N GLY A 104 6.48 2.88 20.73
CA GLY A 104 7.28 3.86 21.49
C GLY A 104 8.39 3.24 22.34
N ASP A 105 8.60 1.93 22.25
CA ASP A 105 9.58 1.16 23.01
C ASP A 105 10.97 1.31 22.37
N ASP A 106 11.91 1.93 23.09
CA ASP A 106 13.33 2.03 22.70
C ASP A 106 14.13 0.76 23.03
N GLY A 107 13.45 -0.31 23.49
CA GLY A 107 14.01 -1.59 23.90
C GLY A 107 14.45 -1.62 25.36
N ARG A 108 14.12 -0.61 26.17
CA ARG A 108 14.43 -0.60 27.60
C ARG A 108 13.29 -1.24 28.40
N VAL A 109 13.59 -2.39 28.99
CA VAL A 109 12.71 -3.03 29.97
C VAL A 109 12.76 -2.22 31.27
N VAL A 110 11.68 -1.50 31.60
CA VAL A 110 11.49 -0.90 32.92
C VAL A 110 10.88 -1.98 33.83
N GLU A 111 11.65 -2.49 34.80
CA GLU A 111 11.11 -3.44 35.78
C GLU A 111 9.96 -2.79 36.56
N GLY A 112 8.77 -3.40 36.49
CA GLY A 112 7.56 -2.98 37.22
C GLY A 112 6.43 -2.43 36.35
N GLU A 113 6.66 -2.19 35.06
CA GLU A 113 5.58 -1.90 34.12
C GLU A 113 4.91 -3.21 33.68
N GLY A 114 3.57 -3.25 33.77
CA GLY A 114 2.78 -4.37 33.26
C GLY A 114 2.91 -4.50 31.73
N PRO A 115 2.37 -5.58 31.13
CA PRO A 115 2.39 -5.73 29.68
C PRO A 115 1.82 -4.49 29.00
N LEU A 116 2.51 -4.01 27.95
CA LEU A 116 2.00 -2.92 27.11
C LEU A 116 0.59 -3.29 26.60
N PRO A 117 -0.33 -2.32 26.50
CA PRO A 117 -1.65 -2.57 25.93
C PRO A 117 -1.51 -3.10 24.49
N GLU A 118 -2.47 -3.96 24.08
CA GLU A 118 -2.48 -4.47 22.70
C GLU A 118 -2.55 -3.29 21.71
N PRO A 119 -1.74 -3.33 20.64
CA PRO A 119 -1.76 -2.26 19.66
C PRO A 119 -3.09 -2.25 18.90
N PRO A 120 -3.54 -1.05 18.48
CA PRO A 120 -4.75 -0.92 17.68
C PRO A 120 -4.64 -1.73 16.38
N LYS A 121 -5.77 -2.28 15.93
CA LYS A 121 -5.86 -2.92 14.62
C LYS A 121 -6.26 -1.88 13.58
N PRO A 122 -5.68 -1.91 12.36
CA PRO A 122 -6.10 -1.01 11.30
C PRO A 122 -7.56 -1.30 10.92
N ASP A 123 -8.32 -0.24 10.69
CA ASP A 123 -9.62 -0.34 10.03
C ASP A 123 -9.35 -0.59 8.54
N THR A 124 -9.43 -1.86 8.16
CA THR A 124 -9.05 -2.32 6.82
C THR A 124 -10.02 -1.82 5.75
N ASP A 125 -11.29 -1.65 6.09
CA ASP A 125 -12.30 -1.20 5.14
C ASP A 125 -12.13 0.30 4.86
N ALA A 126 -11.90 1.09 5.92
CA ALA A 126 -11.58 2.50 5.79
C ALA A 126 -10.28 2.72 5.02
N LEU A 127 -9.25 1.91 5.28
CA LEU A 127 -7.98 1.97 4.57
C LEU A 127 -8.15 1.71 3.06
N GLN A 128 -8.86 0.65 2.70
CA GLN A 128 -9.07 0.30 1.28
C GLN A 128 -9.92 1.36 0.56
N ALA A 129 -10.94 1.91 1.22
CA ALA A 129 -11.73 3.01 0.67
C ALA A 129 -10.85 4.24 0.39
N ALA A 130 -9.99 4.61 1.34
CA ALA A 130 -9.04 5.72 1.16
C ALA A 130 -8.06 5.47 0.00
N MET A 131 -7.50 4.25 -0.13
CA MET A 131 -6.63 3.89 -1.25
C MET A 131 -7.33 4.06 -2.61
N ILE A 132 -8.61 3.69 -2.70
CA ILE A 132 -9.40 3.81 -3.93
C ILE A 132 -9.67 5.29 -4.26
N ASP A 133 -10.06 6.09 -3.27
CA ASP A 133 -10.34 7.52 -3.45
C ASP A 133 -9.08 8.32 -3.83
N ASP A 134 -7.94 8.01 -3.19
CA ASP A 134 -6.65 8.62 -3.51
C ASP A 134 -6.17 8.23 -4.91
N MET A 135 -6.36 6.97 -5.31
CA MET A 135 -6.03 6.52 -6.66
C MET A 135 -6.90 7.19 -7.72
N HIS A 136 -8.20 7.35 -7.46
CA HIS A 136 -9.09 8.14 -8.32
C HIS A 136 -8.57 9.57 -8.51
N THR A 137 -8.16 10.20 -7.42
CA THR A 137 -7.62 11.56 -7.43
C THR A 137 -6.32 11.63 -8.22
N LEU A 138 -5.39 10.71 -7.96
CA LEU A 138 -4.10 10.61 -8.65
C LEU A 138 -4.28 10.44 -10.16
N MET A 139 -5.09 9.46 -10.58
CA MET A 139 -5.35 9.18 -11.99
C MET A 139 -5.99 10.40 -12.68
N LYS A 140 -6.92 11.09 -12.00
CA LYS A 140 -7.54 12.30 -12.53
C LYS A 140 -6.52 13.42 -12.76
N VAL A 141 -5.55 13.60 -11.87
CA VAL A 141 -4.49 14.61 -12.00
C VAL A 141 -3.52 14.25 -13.13
N LEU A 142 -3.12 12.98 -13.25
CA LEU A 142 -2.11 12.55 -14.21
C LEU A 142 -2.63 12.33 -15.64
N ARG A 143 -3.94 12.20 -15.82
CA ARG A 143 -4.59 12.23 -17.15
C ARG A 143 -4.70 13.63 -17.75
N GLY A 144 -4.38 14.67 -16.98
CA GLY A 144 -4.54 16.10 -17.33
C GLY A 144 -3.39 16.67 -18.15
#